data_AF-A0A420F680-F1
#
_entry.id   AF-A0A420F680-F1
#
_cell.length_a   1.000
_cell.length_b   1.000
_cell.length_c   1.000
_cell.angle_alpha   90.00
_cell.angle_beta   90.00
_cell.angle_gamma   90.00
#
_symmetry.space_group_name_H-M   'P 1'
#
loop_
_entity.id
_entity.type
_entity.pdbx_description
1 polymer ?
#
loop_
_entity_poly.entity_id
_entity_poly.type
_entity_poly.pdbx_seq_one_letter_code
_entity_poly.pdbx_strand_id
1 'polypeptide(L)'
;MAGRAPPPHRAGLTVPDAEVRAPGPPERLPGGFVAEVVRVGDTVRRTSPARDAYVAGLLTHLHRVGADLAPRHLGRDAHGRQVLSYVEGRVPWRDREDPAYFADAALIGLGGLIRRLHDACAGSPLAAGAETVCHGDLSPKNTVYRDTPDGLLPVAFVDWDRAAPGRRIEDVAFACWHWAESGPGADPGEFARRCRLICDGYDAAGAAAHAAGTAPHPPGARPLAAGTGPLPAGRRSPDPVTLPRRELVDVMLDQMEGTWRGIAAGAERDEPGMRRLRAAGVVELVRGWHAWLRRHRPAVRAALAG
;
A
#
# COMPACT_ATOMS: atom_id res chain seq x y z
N MET A 1 -48.73 -19.51 44.81
CA MET A 1 -47.54 -18.68 44.57
C MET A 1 -46.34 -19.47 45.10
N ALA A 2 -45.73 -20.41 44.38
CA ALA A 2 -44.91 -20.31 43.16
C ALA A 2 -43.64 -19.46 43.34
N GLY A 3 -42.55 -20.13 43.74
CA GLY A 3 -41.18 -19.63 43.69
C GLY A 3 -40.22 -20.82 43.61
N ARG A 4 -39.92 -21.26 42.38
CA ARG A 4 -39.04 -22.41 42.07
C ARG A 4 -37.59 -22.07 42.48
N ALA A 5 -36.94 -23.00 43.17
CA ALA A 5 -35.49 -22.99 43.34
C ALA A 5 -34.79 -23.25 41.99
N PRO A 6 -33.71 -22.51 41.65
CA PRO A 6 -32.97 -22.73 40.42
C PRO A 6 -32.08 -24.00 40.52
N PRO A 7 -31.89 -24.74 39.41
CA PRO A 7 -31.08 -25.95 39.38
C PRO A 7 -29.57 -25.65 39.44
N PRO A 8 -28.73 -26.59 39.91
CA PRO A 8 -27.28 -26.41 39.93
C PRO A 8 -26.73 -26.35 38.50
N HIS A 9 -25.89 -25.34 38.24
CA HIS A 9 -25.19 -25.16 36.98
C HIS A 9 -24.33 -26.40 36.66
N ARG A 10 -24.64 -27.03 35.53
CA ARG A 10 -23.78 -28.03 34.90
C ARG A 10 -22.45 -27.37 34.52
N ALA A 11 -21.36 -28.05 34.87
CA ALA A 11 -19.99 -27.72 34.52
C ALA A 11 -19.86 -27.36 33.04
N GLY A 12 -19.49 -26.10 32.79
CA GLY A 12 -19.02 -25.67 31.48
C GLY A 12 -17.62 -26.26 31.27
N LEU A 13 -17.44 -26.91 30.12
CA LEU A 13 -16.12 -27.26 29.61
C LEU A 13 -15.29 -25.97 29.52
N THR A 14 -14.30 -25.84 30.39
CA THR A 14 -13.19 -24.91 30.26
C THR A 14 -12.40 -25.30 29.01
N VAL A 15 -12.50 -24.47 27.97
CA VAL A 15 -11.51 -24.42 26.90
C VAL A 15 -10.22 -23.87 27.55
N PRO A 16 -9.08 -24.56 27.47
CA PRO A 16 -7.86 -24.07 28.10
C PRO A 16 -7.42 -22.76 27.46
N ASP A 17 -7.06 -21.81 28.33
CA ASP A 17 -6.40 -20.55 27.96
C ASP A 17 -5.23 -20.87 27.03
N ALA A 18 -5.32 -20.38 25.79
CA ALA A 18 -4.17 -20.35 24.89
C ALA A 18 -3.11 -19.46 25.56
N GLU A 19 -2.01 -20.08 26.01
CA GLU A 19 -0.84 -19.40 26.56
C GLU A 19 -0.43 -18.25 25.62
N VAL A 20 -0.71 -17.02 26.04
CA VAL A 20 -0.12 -15.83 25.45
C VAL A 20 1.36 -15.86 25.82
N ARG A 21 2.18 -16.38 24.90
CA ARG A 21 3.64 -16.40 25.03
C ARG A 21 4.12 -14.98 25.36
N ALA A 22 4.90 -14.85 26.44
CA ALA A 22 5.40 -13.55 26.89
C ALA A 22 6.10 -12.81 25.73
N PRO A 23 5.81 -11.52 25.52
CA PRO A 23 6.44 -10.75 24.45
C PRO A 23 7.94 -10.68 24.68
N GLY A 24 8.73 -10.97 23.64
CA GLY A 24 10.17 -10.70 23.63
C GLY A 24 10.47 -9.22 23.86
N PRO A 25 11.71 -8.84 24.19
CA PRO A 25 12.07 -7.46 24.46
C PRO A 25 11.73 -6.54 23.27
N PRO A 26 11.35 -5.26 23.53
CA PRO A 26 11.07 -4.30 22.48
C PRO A 26 12.31 -4.03 21.61
N GLU A 27 12.17 -4.19 20.30
CA GLU A 27 13.19 -3.87 19.31
C GLU A 27 12.79 -2.61 18.55
N ARG A 28 13.65 -1.59 18.55
CA ARG A 28 13.42 -0.39 17.72
C ARG A 28 13.62 -0.75 16.25
N LEU A 29 12.59 -0.57 15.44
CA LEU A 29 12.71 -0.76 14.00
C LEU A 29 13.38 0.48 13.39
N PRO A 30 14.50 0.32 12.67
CA PRO A 30 15.18 1.45 12.08
C PRO A 30 14.46 1.92 10.79
N GLY A 31 14.52 3.22 10.48
CA GLY A 31 13.92 3.81 9.25
C GLY A 31 12.68 4.68 9.44
N GLY A 32 12.07 4.72 10.64
CA GLY A 32 10.99 5.66 10.95
C GLY A 32 11.50 7.10 11.07
N PHE A 33 11.20 7.96 10.10
CA PHE A 33 11.72 9.35 10.08
C PHE A 33 11.03 10.32 11.06
N VAL A 34 9.89 9.94 11.67
CA VAL A 34 9.07 10.89 12.47
C VAL A 34 8.46 10.27 13.76
N ALA A 35 8.40 8.95 13.93
CA ALA A 35 7.73 8.31 15.06
C ALA A 35 8.54 7.15 15.65
N GLU A 36 8.44 6.95 16.97
CA GLU A 36 9.04 5.79 17.64
C GLU A 36 8.31 4.52 17.21
N VAL A 37 8.94 3.72 16.34
CA VAL A 37 8.42 2.44 15.87
C VAL A 37 9.12 1.32 16.64
N VAL A 38 8.35 0.57 17.42
CA VAL A 38 8.86 -0.51 18.27
C VAL A 38 8.18 -1.82 17.90
N ARG A 39 8.97 -2.80 17.44
CA ARG A 39 8.55 -4.18 17.33
C ARG A 39 8.58 -4.81 18.73
N VAL A 40 7.54 -5.55 19.09
CA VAL A 40 7.55 -6.41 20.28
C VAL A 40 6.84 -7.70 19.87
N GLY A 41 7.58 -8.80 19.79
CA GLY A 41 7.10 -10.03 19.16
C GLY A 41 6.66 -9.81 17.71
N ASP A 42 5.43 -10.22 17.40
CA ASP A 42 4.85 -10.19 16.05
C ASP A 42 4.02 -8.93 15.77
N THR A 43 4.21 -7.87 16.56
CA THR A 43 3.46 -6.63 16.41
C THR A 43 4.35 -5.40 16.47
N VAL A 44 3.91 -4.32 15.83
CA VAL A 44 4.60 -3.04 15.73
C VAL A 44 3.75 -1.98 16.44
N ARG A 45 4.39 -1.19 17.30
CA ARG A 45 3.78 -0.04 17.98
C ARG A 45 4.35 1.20 17.33
N ARG A 46 3.49 2.09 16.87
CA ARG A 46 3.89 3.36 16.27
C ARG A 46 3.00 4.47 16.77
N THR A 47 3.52 5.70 16.74
CA THR A 47 2.70 6.89 16.95
C THR A 47 1.52 6.87 15.98
N SER A 48 0.31 7.13 16.50
CA SER A 48 -0.89 7.20 15.67
C SER A 48 -0.79 8.35 14.68
N PRO A 49 -1.16 8.13 13.40
CA PRO A 49 -1.19 9.20 12.42
C PRO A 49 -2.32 10.19 12.68
N ALA A 50 -2.22 11.39 12.09
CA ALA A 50 -3.26 12.42 12.21
C ALA A 50 -4.66 11.93 11.74
N ARG A 51 -4.70 10.99 10.79
CA ARG A 51 -5.93 10.37 10.26
C ARG A 51 -6.12 8.93 10.74
N ASP A 52 -5.77 8.64 12.00
CA ASP A 52 -5.79 7.28 12.55
C ASP A 52 -7.10 6.52 12.33
N ALA A 53 -8.27 7.14 12.54
CA ALA A 53 -9.56 6.47 12.33
C ALA A 53 -9.75 6.02 10.87
N TYR A 54 -9.32 6.82 9.89
CA TYR A 54 -9.39 6.45 8.48
C TYR A 54 -8.43 5.31 8.16
N VAL A 55 -7.19 5.39 8.65
CA VAL A 55 -6.16 4.35 8.46
C VAL A 55 -6.58 3.03 9.10
N ALA A 56 -7.08 3.07 10.34
CA ALA A 56 -7.61 1.89 11.02
C ALA A 56 -8.78 1.26 10.26
N GLY A 57 -9.71 2.08 9.76
CA GLY A 57 -10.81 1.61 8.92
C GLY A 57 -10.34 0.96 7.62
N LEU A 58 -9.33 1.56 6.96
CA LEU A 58 -8.72 1.03 5.75
C LEU A 58 -8.03 -0.32 5.98
N LEU A 59 -7.16 -0.43 6.99
CA LEU A 59 -6.46 -1.68 7.30
C LEU A 59 -7.42 -2.79 7.71
N THR A 60 -8.48 -2.45 8.46
CA THR A 60 -9.55 -3.39 8.82
C THR A 60 -10.30 -3.87 7.57
N HIS A 61 -10.61 -2.97 6.65
CA HIS A 61 -11.25 -3.32 5.38
C HIS A 61 -10.37 -4.24 4.53
N LEU A 62 -9.10 -3.92 4.35
CA LEU A 62 -8.14 -4.72 3.59
C LEU A 62 -8.00 -6.14 4.16
N HIS A 63 -7.97 -6.28 5.49
CA HIS A 63 -7.97 -7.59 6.14
C HIS A 63 -9.28 -8.34 5.88
N ARG A 64 -10.44 -7.68 6.05
CA ARG A 64 -11.76 -8.29 5.88
C ARG A 64 -11.99 -8.83 4.46
N VAL A 65 -11.47 -8.15 3.43
CA VAL A 65 -11.59 -8.60 2.04
C VAL A 65 -10.50 -9.60 1.63
N GLY A 66 -9.59 -9.97 2.55
CA GLY A 66 -8.54 -10.96 2.33
C GLY A 66 -7.46 -10.48 1.38
N ALA A 67 -7.16 -9.18 1.36
CA ALA A 67 -6.22 -8.61 0.40
C ALA A 67 -4.76 -8.96 0.70
N ASP A 68 -4.41 -9.34 1.94
CA ASP A 68 -3.08 -9.78 2.37
C ASP A 68 -1.91 -8.96 1.78
N LEU A 69 -2.06 -7.64 1.81
CA LEU A 69 -1.13 -6.65 1.23
C LEU A 69 -0.81 -5.49 2.18
N ALA A 70 -1.24 -5.60 3.44
CA ALA A 70 -1.03 -4.59 4.49
C ALA A 70 -0.92 -5.24 5.88
N PRO A 71 -0.28 -4.57 6.86
CA PRO A 71 -0.39 -4.95 8.26
C PRO A 71 -1.84 -5.01 8.75
N ARG A 72 -2.14 -5.93 9.66
CA ARG A 72 -3.43 -5.96 10.36
C ARG A 72 -3.44 -4.87 11.43
N HIS A 73 -4.52 -4.11 11.50
CA HIS A 73 -4.74 -3.21 12.63
C HIS A 73 -5.23 -4.00 13.84
N LEU A 74 -4.48 -3.92 14.96
CA LEU A 74 -4.73 -4.67 16.19
C LEU A 74 -5.26 -3.79 17.33
N GLY A 75 -5.58 -2.52 17.03
CA GLY A 75 -6.08 -1.56 18.01
C GLY A 75 -4.99 -0.62 18.51
N ARG A 76 -5.11 -0.21 19.76
CA ARG A 76 -4.20 0.73 20.42
C ARG A 76 -3.69 0.13 21.73
N ASP A 77 -2.48 0.49 22.12
CA ASP A 77 -1.94 0.12 23.42
C ASP A 77 -2.37 1.10 24.53
N ALA A 78 -1.97 0.82 25.76
CA ALA A 78 -2.29 1.64 26.94
C ALA A 78 -1.76 3.08 26.87
N HIS A 79 -0.79 3.36 25.99
CA HIS A 79 -0.24 4.70 25.76
C HIS A 79 -0.90 5.40 24.55
N GLY A 80 -1.95 4.80 23.99
CA GLY A 80 -2.67 5.32 22.83
C GLY A 80 -1.93 5.14 21.50
N ARG A 81 -0.81 4.38 21.47
CA ARG A 81 -0.08 4.11 20.23
C ARG A 81 -0.84 3.09 19.39
N GLN A 82 -0.76 3.23 18.07
CA GLN A 82 -1.34 2.28 17.14
C GLN A 82 -0.55 0.97 17.20
N VAL A 83 -1.26 -0.16 17.27
CA VAL A 83 -0.68 -1.51 17.26
C VAL A 83 -1.05 -2.18 15.95
N LEU A 84 -0.04 -2.59 15.18
CA LEU A 84 -0.18 -3.29 13.91
C LEU A 84 0.48 -4.66 13.98
N SER A 85 0.06 -5.61 13.15
CA SER A 85 0.84 -6.85 12.96
C SER A 85 2.17 -6.53 12.27
N TYR A 86 3.22 -7.26 12.62
CA TYR A 86 4.46 -7.23 11.87
C TYR A 86 4.27 -7.94 10.52
N VAL A 87 4.93 -7.43 9.48
CA VAL A 87 4.96 -8.06 8.17
C VAL A 87 6.38 -8.54 7.93
N GLU A 88 6.55 -9.86 7.86
CA GLU A 88 7.85 -10.48 7.61
C GLU A 88 8.37 -10.11 6.21
N GLY A 89 9.62 -9.68 6.14
CA GLY A 89 10.28 -9.34 4.87
C GLY A 89 11.36 -8.27 5.01
N ARG A 90 11.90 -7.86 3.87
CA ARG A 90 12.94 -6.83 3.74
C ARG A 90 12.37 -5.54 3.15
N VAL A 91 12.97 -4.41 3.49
CA VAL A 91 12.58 -3.09 2.98
C VAL A 91 13.83 -2.37 2.47
N PRO A 92 13.83 -1.80 1.24
CA PRO A 92 14.95 -1.09 0.65
C PRO A 92 15.11 0.32 1.24
N TRP A 93 15.43 0.39 2.54
CA TRP A 93 15.62 1.66 3.26
C TRP A 93 17.11 2.00 3.47
N ARG A 94 17.94 0.98 3.70
CA ARG A 94 19.42 1.03 3.72
C ARG A 94 20.02 0.33 2.51
N ASP A 95 19.38 -0.76 2.08
CA ASP A 95 19.90 -1.66 1.03
C ASP A 95 19.31 -1.32 -0.35
N ARG A 96 19.12 -0.02 -0.66
CA ARG A 96 18.75 0.39 -2.04
C ARG A 96 19.82 -0.01 -3.05
N GLU A 97 21.00 -0.39 -2.57
CA GLU A 97 22.12 -0.90 -3.36
C GLU A 97 21.87 -2.32 -3.90
N ASP A 98 20.94 -3.10 -3.35
CA ASP A 98 20.58 -4.38 -3.93
C ASP A 98 19.72 -4.17 -5.19
N PRO A 99 20.26 -4.46 -6.40
CA PRO A 99 19.51 -4.26 -7.64
C PRO A 99 18.29 -5.18 -7.76
N ALA A 100 18.18 -6.24 -6.94
CA ALA A 100 17.04 -7.15 -6.96
C ALA A 100 15.70 -6.45 -6.64
N TYR A 101 15.71 -5.39 -5.83
CA TYR A 101 14.49 -4.59 -5.57
C TYR A 101 13.97 -3.87 -6.82
N PHE A 102 14.84 -3.64 -7.81
CA PHE A 102 14.54 -2.93 -9.05
C PHE A 102 14.54 -3.85 -10.28
N ALA A 103 14.66 -5.17 -10.08
CA ALA A 103 14.60 -6.15 -11.14
C ALA A 103 13.21 -6.14 -11.82
N ASP A 104 13.16 -6.55 -13.08
CA ASP A 104 11.93 -6.50 -13.88
C ASP A 104 10.75 -7.23 -13.21
N ALA A 105 10.99 -8.42 -12.65
CA ALA A 105 9.98 -9.18 -11.92
C ALA A 105 9.45 -8.42 -10.68
N ALA A 106 10.33 -7.71 -9.97
CA ALA A 106 9.94 -6.89 -8.83
C ALA A 106 9.08 -5.69 -9.25
N LEU A 107 9.41 -5.02 -10.35
CA LEU A 107 8.65 -3.88 -10.88
C LEU A 107 7.26 -4.31 -11.41
N ILE A 108 7.20 -5.44 -12.12
CA ILE A 108 5.93 -6.05 -12.56
C ILE A 108 5.09 -6.44 -11.33
N GLY A 109 5.70 -7.10 -10.35
CA GLY A 109 5.04 -7.49 -9.10
C GLY A 109 4.52 -6.29 -8.32
N LEU A 110 5.25 -5.17 -8.31
CA LEU A 110 4.83 -3.92 -7.69
C LEU A 110 3.56 -3.40 -8.37
N GLY A 111 3.55 -3.32 -9.70
CA GLY A 111 2.36 -2.95 -10.47
C GLY A 111 1.14 -3.81 -10.12
N GLY A 112 1.32 -5.14 -10.05
CA GLY A 112 0.27 -6.07 -9.66
C GLY A 112 -0.22 -5.88 -8.21
N LEU A 113 0.69 -5.59 -7.27
CA LEU A 113 0.34 -5.32 -5.87
C LEU A 113 -0.49 -4.03 -5.72
N ILE A 114 -0.10 -2.97 -6.46
CA ILE A 114 -0.87 -1.71 -6.52
C ILE A 114 -2.27 -1.96 -7.08
N ARG A 115 -2.39 -2.78 -8.15
CA ARG A 115 -3.69 -3.15 -8.72
C ARG A 115 -4.58 -3.84 -7.69
N ARG A 116 -4.04 -4.80 -6.94
CA ARG A 116 -4.78 -5.52 -5.89
C ARG A 116 -5.27 -4.58 -4.79
N LEU A 117 -4.46 -3.62 -4.37
CA LEU A 117 -4.91 -2.55 -3.46
C LEU A 117 -6.09 -1.78 -4.06
N HIS A 118 -5.92 -1.27 -5.28
CA HIS A 118 -6.94 -0.45 -5.91
C HIS A 118 -8.27 -1.19 -6.11
N ASP A 119 -8.22 -2.48 -6.48
CA ASP A 119 -9.43 -3.28 -6.65
C ASP A 119 -10.07 -3.66 -5.31
N ALA A 120 -9.29 -3.89 -4.26
CA ALA A 120 -9.81 -4.14 -2.92
C ALA A 120 -10.57 -2.93 -2.35
N CYS A 121 -10.18 -1.72 -2.72
CA CYS A 121 -10.77 -0.48 -2.23
C CYS A 121 -11.84 0.14 -3.15
N ALA A 122 -11.90 -0.27 -4.42
CA ALA A 122 -12.87 0.24 -5.38
C ALA A 122 -14.32 0.00 -4.93
N GLY A 123 -15.16 1.03 -5.05
CA GLY A 123 -16.58 0.97 -4.65
C GLY A 123 -16.83 0.88 -3.13
N SER A 124 -15.79 0.88 -2.30
CA SER A 124 -15.94 0.92 -0.85
C SER A 124 -16.32 2.35 -0.38
N PRO A 125 -16.97 2.50 0.79
CA PRO A 125 -17.19 3.83 1.38
C PRO A 125 -15.89 4.61 1.62
N LEU A 126 -14.78 3.92 1.83
CA LEU A 126 -13.46 4.52 2.02
C LEU A 126 -12.94 5.23 0.78
N ALA A 127 -13.39 4.83 -0.41
CA ALA A 127 -13.05 5.48 -1.68
C ALA A 127 -13.85 6.78 -1.90
N ALA A 128 -14.88 7.06 -1.10
CA ALA A 128 -15.62 8.33 -1.10
C ALA A 128 -16.02 8.85 -2.51
N GLY A 129 -16.41 7.95 -3.41
CA GLY A 129 -16.80 8.28 -4.79
C GLY A 129 -15.63 8.45 -5.79
N ALA A 130 -14.38 8.40 -5.33
CA ALA A 130 -13.20 8.31 -6.19
C ALA A 130 -13.06 6.91 -6.80
N GLU A 131 -12.12 6.75 -7.73
CA GLU A 131 -11.86 5.46 -8.39
C GLU A 131 -11.46 4.37 -7.39
N THR A 132 -10.71 4.74 -6.35
CA THR A 132 -10.24 3.85 -5.28
C THR A 132 -9.66 4.65 -4.10
N VAL A 133 -9.04 3.94 -3.15
CA VAL A 133 -8.12 4.51 -2.16
C VAL A 133 -6.68 4.34 -2.66
N CYS A 134 -5.98 5.44 -2.82
CA CYS A 134 -4.53 5.47 -3.08
C CYS A 134 -3.77 5.40 -1.75
N HIS A 135 -2.60 4.77 -1.75
CA HIS A 135 -1.66 4.75 -0.65
C HIS A 135 -1.01 6.13 -0.45
N GLY A 136 -0.63 6.81 -1.54
CA GLY A 136 -0.07 8.17 -1.52
C GLY A 136 1.40 8.28 -1.10
N ASP A 137 2.10 7.15 -0.89
CA ASP A 137 3.56 7.09 -0.67
C ASP A 137 4.12 5.69 -0.97
N LEU A 138 4.05 5.28 -2.24
CA LEU A 138 4.57 4.00 -2.72
C LEU A 138 6.08 4.05 -3.00
N SER A 139 6.83 4.71 -2.12
CA SER A 139 8.30 4.77 -2.21
C SER A 139 8.93 3.47 -1.72
N PRO A 140 10.18 3.15 -2.12
CA PRO A 140 10.86 1.91 -1.74
C PRO A 140 10.82 1.57 -0.26
N LYS A 141 11.02 2.56 0.62
CA LYS A 141 10.98 2.40 2.08
C LYS A 141 9.63 1.95 2.65
N ASN A 142 8.55 2.01 1.86
CA ASN A 142 7.20 1.67 2.28
C ASN A 142 6.69 0.37 1.63
N THR A 143 7.56 -0.35 0.92
CA THR A 143 7.23 -1.63 0.27
C THR A 143 8.06 -2.74 0.89
N VAL A 144 7.38 -3.77 1.41
CA VAL A 144 8.00 -4.96 1.98
C VAL A 144 8.17 -6.01 0.89
N TYR A 145 9.34 -6.63 0.85
CA TYR A 145 9.74 -7.67 -0.09
C TYR A 145 10.03 -8.99 0.60
N ARG A 146 9.81 -10.11 -0.10
CA ARG A 146 10.22 -11.45 0.32
C ARG A 146 10.87 -12.21 -0.82
N ASP A 147 11.81 -13.09 -0.49
CA ASP A 147 12.34 -14.05 -1.44
C ASP A 147 11.25 -15.03 -1.86
N THR A 148 11.09 -15.21 -3.16
CA THR A 148 10.23 -16.21 -3.78
C THR A 148 11.05 -17.02 -4.79
N PRO A 149 10.52 -18.13 -5.31
CA PRO A 149 11.17 -18.85 -6.41
C PRO A 149 11.41 -17.98 -7.65
N ASP A 150 10.62 -16.92 -7.85
CA ASP A 150 10.71 -15.97 -8.97
C ASP A 150 11.59 -14.75 -8.65
N GLY A 151 12.26 -14.74 -7.49
CA GLY A 151 13.15 -13.69 -7.03
C GLY A 151 12.59 -12.87 -5.86
N LEU A 152 13.20 -11.70 -5.62
CA LEU A 152 12.78 -10.80 -4.54
C LEU A 152 11.55 -10.00 -4.97
N LEU A 153 10.38 -10.31 -4.42
CA LEU A 153 9.11 -9.72 -4.87
C LEU A 153 8.42 -8.89 -3.79
N PRO A 154 7.70 -7.80 -4.17
CA PRO A 154 6.94 -7.00 -3.24
C PRO A 154 5.69 -7.76 -2.76
N VAL A 155 5.43 -7.70 -1.46
CA VAL A 155 4.36 -8.49 -0.82
C VAL A 155 3.35 -7.66 -0.04
N ALA A 156 3.75 -6.48 0.44
CA ALA A 156 2.87 -5.62 1.24
C ALA A 156 3.34 -4.17 1.23
N PHE A 157 2.41 -3.26 1.47
CA PHE A 157 2.70 -1.86 1.75
C PHE A 157 2.58 -1.55 3.24
N VAL A 158 3.41 -0.62 3.70
CA VAL A 158 3.42 -0.08 5.06
C VAL A 158 3.38 1.44 5.00
N ASP A 159 3.12 2.06 6.14
CA ASP A 159 3.01 3.53 6.26
C ASP A 159 1.85 4.16 5.48
N TRP A 160 0.64 3.80 5.89
CA TRP A 160 -0.63 4.18 5.26
C TRP A 160 -1.11 5.59 5.61
N ASP A 161 -0.26 6.45 6.18
CA ASP A 161 -0.63 7.74 6.76
C ASP A 161 -1.17 8.73 5.74
N ARG A 162 -0.71 8.58 4.49
CA ARG A 162 -1.09 9.43 3.36
C ARG A 162 -2.24 8.84 2.55
N ALA A 163 -2.77 7.69 2.96
CA ALA A 163 -3.83 7.04 2.22
C ALA A 163 -5.08 7.92 2.13
N ALA A 164 -5.65 7.99 0.94
CA ALA A 164 -6.80 8.85 0.66
C ALA A 164 -7.58 8.34 -0.56
N PRO A 165 -8.87 8.69 -0.68
CA PRO A 165 -9.59 8.60 -1.95
C PRO A 165 -8.79 9.27 -3.07
N GLY A 166 -8.65 8.61 -4.21
CA GLY A 166 -7.85 9.13 -5.31
C GLY A 166 -8.06 8.40 -6.63
N ARG A 167 -7.36 8.88 -7.65
CA ARG A 167 -7.34 8.27 -8.98
C ARG A 167 -6.27 7.21 -9.02
N ARG A 168 -6.54 6.06 -9.65
CA ARG A 168 -5.59 4.94 -9.73
C ARG A 168 -4.24 5.33 -10.32
N ILE A 169 -4.23 6.29 -11.24
CA ILE A 169 -3.00 6.80 -11.89
C ILE A 169 -2.05 7.52 -10.91
N GLU A 170 -2.56 8.08 -9.81
CA GLU A 170 -1.74 8.86 -8.87
C GLU A 170 -0.73 7.97 -8.14
N ASP A 171 -1.15 6.81 -7.65
CA ASP A 171 -0.25 5.84 -7.02
C ASP A 171 0.74 5.24 -8.03
N VAL A 172 0.29 4.92 -9.25
CA VAL A 172 1.17 4.35 -10.28
C VAL A 172 2.21 5.37 -10.74
N ALA A 173 1.83 6.64 -10.92
CA ALA A 173 2.74 7.74 -11.23
C ALA A 173 3.79 7.92 -10.12
N PHE A 174 3.35 7.91 -8.86
CA PHE A 174 4.23 8.05 -7.71
C PHE A 174 5.25 6.90 -7.65
N ALA A 175 4.79 5.65 -7.87
CA ALA A 175 5.67 4.50 -7.96
C ALA A 175 6.67 4.65 -9.12
N CYS A 176 6.22 5.01 -10.33
CA CYS A 176 7.11 5.22 -11.47
C CYS A 176 8.21 6.23 -11.17
N TRP A 177 7.88 7.36 -10.53
CA TRP A 177 8.87 8.36 -10.11
C TRP A 177 9.92 7.78 -9.15
N HIS A 178 9.53 6.99 -8.16
CA HIS A 178 10.46 6.52 -7.12
C HIS A 178 11.24 5.24 -7.47
N TRP A 179 10.73 4.45 -8.42
CA TRP A 179 11.28 3.15 -8.81
C TRP A 179 12.00 3.19 -10.16
N ALA A 180 11.74 4.19 -10.99
CA ALA A 180 12.55 4.47 -12.18
C ALA A 180 13.60 5.54 -11.87
N GLU A 181 14.86 5.26 -12.22
CA GLU A 181 15.96 6.18 -11.96
C GLU A 181 15.85 7.42 -12.85
N SER A 182 15.89 8.60 -12.24
CA SER A 182 15.82 9.89 -12.95
C SER A 182 16.84 10.87 -12.39
N GLY A 183 17.24 11.84 -13.21
CA GLY A 183 18.23 12.86 -12.86
C GLY A 183 19.46 12.86 -13.76
N PRO A 184 20.52 13.61 -13.38
CA PRO A 184 21.75 13.68 -14.16
C PRO A 184 22.35 12.29 -14.41
N GLY A 185 22.63 11.95 -15.67
CA GLY A 185 23.19 10.65 -16.05
C GLY A 185 22.17 9.52 -16.26
N ALA A 186 20.91 9.71 -15.89
CA ALA A 186 19.86 8.72 -16.13
C ALA A 186 19.48 8.65 -17.63
N ASP A 187 19.27 7.44 -18.13
CA ASP A 187 18.76 7.18 -19.48
C ASP A 187 17.23 7.32 -19.53
N PRO A 188 16.67 8.23 -20.35
CA PRO A 188 15.22 8.33 -20.53
C PRO A 188 14.58 7.05 -21.07
N GLY A 189 15.32 6.25 -21.85
CA GLY A 189 14.85 4.98 -22.38
C GLY A 189 14.61 3.96 -21.27
N GLU A 190 15.60 3.73 -20.41
CA GLU A 190 15.47 2.87 -19.24
C GLU A 190 14.42 3.36 -18.25
N PHE A 191 14.33 4.68 -18.00
CA PHE A 191 13.25 5.25 -17.18
C PHE A 191 11.87 4.86 -17.72
N ALA A 192 11.65 5.03 -19.03
CA ALA A 192 10.39 4.67 -19.67
C ALA A 192 10.14 3.16 -19.67
N ARG A 193 11.19 2.33 -19.83
CA ARG A 193 11.09 0.86 -19.74
C ARG A 193 10.60 0.43 -18.35
N ARG A 194 11.20 0.95 -17.28
CA ARG A 194 10.77 0.64 -15.91
C ARG A 194 9.35 1.11 -15.61
N CYS A 195 8.98 2.31 -16.08
CA CYS A 195 7.59 2.78 -15.99
C CYS A 195 6.62 1.81 -16.69
N ARG A 196 6.97 1.33 -17.89
CA ARG A 196 6.15 0.34 -18.62
C ARG A 196 6.00 -0.96 -17.84
N LEU A 197 7.07 -1.52 -17.28
CA LEU A 197 7.00 -2.76 -16.48
C LEU A 197 6.00 -2.66 -15.33
N ILE A 198 5.99 -1.52 -14.62
CA ILE A 198 5.02 -1.26 -13.55
C ILE A 198 3.59 -1.16 -14.11
N CYS A 199 3.39 -0.43 -15.22
CA CYS A 199 2.08 -0.28 -15.84
C CYS A 199 1.55 -1.61 -16.41
N ASP A 200 2.42 -2.42 -17.01
CA ASP A 200 2.10 -3.74 -17.56
C ASP A 200 1.70 -4.70 -16.45
N GLY A 201 2.46 -4.75 -15.34
CA GLY A 201 2.10 -5.53 -14.17
C GLY A 201 0.75 -5.12 -13.57
N TYR A 202 0.47 -3.80 -13.55
CA TYR A 202 -0.81 -3.26 -13.09
C TYR A 202 -1.99 -3.69 -13.96
N ASP A 203 -1.87 -3.52 -15.28
CA ASP A 203 -2.94 -3.85 -16.23
C ASP A 203 -3.14 -5.38 -16.33
N ALA A 204 -2.06 -6.18 -16.32
CA ALA A 204 -2.12 -7.64 -16.36
C ALA A 204 -2.82 -8.23 -15.13
N ALA A 205 -2.54 -7.71 -13.93
CA ALA A 205 -3.23 -8.13 -12.71
C ALA A 205 -4.74 -7.83 -12.77
N GLY A 206 -5.12 -6.70 -13.38
CA GLY A 206 -6.52 -6.34 -13.59
C GLY A 206 -7.23 -7.30 -14.56
N ALA A 207 -6.57 -7.64 -15.67
CA ALA A 207 -7.09 -8.60 -16.64
C ALA A 207 -7.27 -10.00 -16.03
N ALA A 208 -6.28 -10.48 -15.25
CA ALA A 208 -6.34 -11.76 -14.57
C ALA A 208 -7.50 -11.83 -13.55
N ALA A 209 -7.69 -10.77 -12.77
CA ALA A 209 -8.80 -10.68 -11.81
C ALA A 209 -10.17 -10.65 -12.50
N HIS A 210 -10.31 -9.91 -13.59
CA HIS A 210 -11.54 -9.87 -14.39
C HIS A 210 -11.84 -11.25 -14.99
N ALA A 211 -10.86 -11.91 -15.61
CA ALA A 211 -11.00 -13.24 -16.19
C ALA A 211 -11.42 -14.29 -15.15
N ALA A 212 -10.82 -14.26 -13.95
CA ALA A 212 -11.19 -15.13 -12.84
C ALA A 212 -12.63 -14.90 -12.35
N GLY A 213 -13.12 -13.65 -12.39
CA GLY A 213 -14.49 -13.30 -12.03
C GLY A 213 -15.54 -13.61 -13.11
N THR A 214 -15.14 -13.72 -14.39
CA THR A 214 -16.03 -14.03 -15.52
C THR A 214 -16.06 -15.52 -15.89
N ALA A 215 -15.15 -16.33 -15.35
CA ALA A 215 -15.10 -17.76 -15.63
C ALA A 215 -16.44 -18.42 -15.20
N PRO A 216 -17.13 -19.15 -16.11
CA PRO A 216 -18.36 -19.83 -15.74
C PRO A 216 -18.08 -20.85 -14.62
N HIS A 217 -18.91 -20.84 -13.58
CA HIS A 217 -18.84 -21.88 -12.56
C HIS A 217 -18.98 -23.26 -13.21
N PRO A 218 -18.18 -24.26 -12.82
CA PRO A 218 -18.33 -25.60 -13.35
C PRO A 218 -19.74 -26.11 -13.03
N PRO A 219 -20.47 -26.68 -14.00
CA PRO A 219 -21.80 -27.23 -13.76
C PRO A 219 -21.68 -28.40 -12.77
N GLY A 220 -22.17 -28.23 -11.54
CA GLY A 220 -22.26 -29.32 -10.55
C GLY A 220 -21.93 -28.97 -9.10
N ALA A 221 -21.42 -27.78 -8.79
CA ALA A 221 -21.20 -27.39 -7.39
C ALA A 221 -22.54 -27.03 -6.71
N ARG A 222 -23.12 -27.97 -5.96
CA ARG A 222 -24.26 -27.70 -5.07
C ARG A 222 -23.86 -26.63 -4.03
N PRO A 223 -24.66 -25.57 -3.83
CA PRO A 223 -24.41 -24.66 -2.73
C PRO A 223 -24.67 -25.38 -1.41
N LEU A 224 -23.67 -25.40 -0.51
CA LEU A 224 -23.89 -25.69 0.90
C LEU A 224 -24.87 -24.65 1.44
N ALA A 225 -25.95 -25.11 2.06
CA ALA A 225 -27.03 -24.26 2.56
C ALA A 225 -26.50 -23.14 3.45
N ALA A 226 -26.57 -21.89 2.97
CA ALA A 226 -26.29 -20.70 3.74
C ALA A 226 -27.57 -20.26 4.47
N GLY A 227 -27.42 -19.93 5.76
CA GLY A 227 -28.48 -19.38 6.60
C GLY A 227 -29.10 -18.12 5.98
N THR A 228 -30.39 -17.95 6.25
CA THR A 228 -31.24 -16.84 5.81
C THR A 228 -30.78 -15.50 6.38
N GLY A 229 -29.83 -14.88 5.71
CA GLY A 229 -29.53 -13.45 5.80
C GLY A 229 -29.37 -12.88 4.39
N PRO A 230 -29.72 -11.62 4.12
CA PRO A 230 -29.57 -11.04 2.80
C PRO A 230 -28.10 -11.13 2.37
N LEU A 231 -27.86 -11.86 1.28
CA LEU A 231 -26.56 -11.94 0.62
C LEU A 231 -26.08 -10.52 0.31
N PRO A 232 -24.84 -10.14 0.64
CA PRO A 232 -24.30 -8.87 0.18
C PRO A 232 -24.32 -8.85 -1.35
N ALA A 233 -24.74 -7.71 -1.91
CA ALA A 233 -24.83 -7.50 -3.35
C ALA A 233 -23.60 -8.07 -4.06
N GLY A 234 -23.86 -8.90 -5.08
CA GLY A 234 -22.83 -9.66 -5.78
C GLY A 234 -21.64 -8.80 -6.17
N ARG A 235 -20.43 -9.37 -6.01
CA ARG A 235 -19.21 -8.81 -6.60
C ARG A 235 -19.46 -8.67 -8.10
N ARG A 236 -19.85 -7.48 -8.57
CA ARG A 236 -19.71 -7.15 -9.98
C ARG A 236 -18.21 -7.24 -10.24
N SER A 237 -17.80 -8.09 -11.18
CA SER A 237 -16.46 -8.01 -11.76
C SER A 237 -16.27 -6.54 -12.14
N PRO A 238 -15.27 -5.83 -11.60
CA PRO A 238 -15.00 -4.49 -12.09
C PRO A 238 -14.71 -4.61 -13.59
N ASP A 239 -15.30 -3.72 -14.39
CA ASP A 239 -14.91 -3.56 -15.79
C ASP A 239 -13.37 -3.48 -15.86
N PRO A 240 -12.74 -3.94 -16.95
CA PRO A 240 -11.30 -3.84 -17.10
C PRO A 240 -10.90 -2.35 -17.14
N VAL A 241 -10.59 -1.79 -15.97
CA VAL A 241 -10.07 -0.44 -15.83
C VAL A 241 -8.62 -0.47 -16.29
N THR A 242 -8.39 -0.06 -17.53
CA THR A 242 -7.03 0.16 -18.05
C THR A 242 -6.46 1.47 -17.52
N LEU A 243 -5.20 1.47 -17.14
CA LEU A 243 -4.51 2.66 -16.67
C LEU A 243 -4.40 3.72 -17.80
N PRO A 244 -4.73 5.00 -17.56
CA PRO A 244 -4.58 6.06 -18.57
C PRO A 244 -3.11 6.47 -18.75
N ARG A 245 -2.29 5.59 -19.32
CA ARG A 245 -0.81 5.73 -19.43
C ARG A 245 -0.35 7.05 -20.06
N ARG A 246 -1.14 7.63 -20.97
CA ARG A 246 -0.87 8.93 -21.60
C ARG A 246 -0.74 10.10 -20.60
N GLU A 247 -1.38 9.97 -19.43
CA GLU A 247 -1.41 10.98 -18.37
C GLU A 247 -0.28 10.78 -17.36
N LEU A 248 0.37 9.61 -17.35
CA LEU A 248 1.34 9.20 -16.32
C LEU A 248 2.44 10.25 -16.11
N VAL A 249 3.06 10.74 -17.19
CA VAL A 249 4.14 11.72 -17.12
C VAL A 249 3.67 13.07 -16.57
N ASP A 250 2.43 13.47 -16.85
CA ASP A 250 1.90 14.75 -16.37
C ASP A 250 1.57 14.68 -14.89
N VAL A 251 0.93 13.59 -14.47
CA VAL A 251 0.67 13.31 -13.06
C VAL A 251 1.97 13.25 -12.26
N MET A 252 3.03 12.61 -12.79
CA MET A 252 4.35 12.61 -12.15
C MET A 252 4.94 14.03 -12.00
N LEU A 253 4.86 14.86 -13.05
CA LEU A 253 5.35 16.23 -13.00
C LEU A 253 4.60 17.07 -11.97
N ASP A 254 3.27 16.96 -11.93
CA ASP A 254 2.43 17.65 -10.95
C ASP A 254 2.74 17.21 -9.52
N GLN A 255 2.97 15.90 -9.31
CA GLN A 255 3.38 15.36 -8.00
C GLN A 255 4.75 15.85 -7.56
N MET A 256 5.74 15.84 -8.46
CA MET A 256 7.06 16.39 -8.18
C MET A 256 6.96 17.88 -7.85
N GLU A 257 6.17 18.63 -8.62
CA GLU A 257 5.95 20.06 -8.40
C GLU A 257 5.31 20.34 -7.04
N GLY A 258 4.19 19.66 -6.75
CA GLY A 258 3.52 19.75 -5.47
C GLY A 258 4.43 19.38 -4.30
N THR A 259 5.30 18.38 -4.46
CA THR A 259 6.23 17.94 -3.42
C THR A 259 7.25 19.03 -3.06
N TRP A 260 7.99 19.57 -4.04
CA TRP A 260 9.01 20.57 -3.72
C TRP A 260 8.39 21.90 -3.24
N ARG A 261 7.22 22.30 -3.79
CA ARG A 261 6.48 23.47 -3.32
C ARG A 261 5.96 23.29 -1.90
N GLY A 262 5.44 22.11 -1.58
CA GLY A 262 4.95 21.77 -0.25
C GLY A 262 6.05 21.84 0.80
N ILE A 263 7.23 21.28 0.49
CA ILE A 263 8.40 21.36 1.39
C ILE A 263 8.86 22.81 1.56
N ALA A 264 8.97 23.58 0.47
CA ALA A 264 9.38 24.98 0.53
C ALA A 264 8.43 25.82 1.40
N ALA A 265 7.12 25.74 1.14
CA ALA A 265 6.10 26.48 1.86
C ALA A 265 5.97 26.04 3.33
N GLY A 266 6.10 24.74 3.62
CA GLY A 266 6.10 24.24 5.00
C GLY A 266 7.33 24.70 5.78
N ALA A 267 8.50 24.78 5.13
CA ALA A 267 9.69 25.33 5.75
C ALA A 267 9.56 26.83 6.03
N GLU A 268 8.87 27.60 5.17
CA GLU A 268 8.54 29.01 5.40
C GLU A 268 7.58 29.21 6.58
N ARG A 269 6.70 28.23 6.85
CA ARG A 269 5.85 28.17 8.04
C ARG A 269 6.55 27.61 9.30
N ASP A 270 7.87 27.42 9.25
CA ASP A 270 8.69 26.86 10.33
C ASP A 270 8.26 25.44 10.78
N GLU A 271 7.67 24.64 9.89
CA GLU A 271 7.36 23.24 10.19
C GLU A 271 8.67 22.44 10.35
N PRO A 272 8.94 21.82 11.52
CA PRO A 272 10.26 21.24 11.79
C PRO A 272 10.68 20.17 10.78
N GLY A 273 9.75 19.33 10.34
CA GLY A 273 10.00 18.30 9.32
C GLY A 273 10.38 18.89 7.96
N MET A 274 9.64 19.91 7.51
CA MET A 274 9.87 20.55 6.21
C MET A 274 11.16 21.37 6.20
N ARG A 275 11.51 22.02 7.32
CA ARG A 275 12.82 22.67 7.47
C ARG A 275 13.98 21.69 7.38
N ARG A 276 13.87 20.51 8.02
CA ARG A 276 14.89 19.46 7.90
C ARG A 276 15.05 18.99 6.45
N LEU A 277 13.94 18.76 5.74
CA LEU A 277 13.97 18.35 4.33
C LEU A 277 14.59 19.44 3.43
N ARG A 278 14.21 20.70 3.62
CA ARG A 278 14.80 21.83 2.87
C ARG A 278 16.29 21.98 3.15
N ALA A 279 16.70 21.92 4.41
CA ALA A 279 18.12 22.00 4.79
C ALA A 279 18.95 20.83 4.23
N ALA A 280 18.34 19.66 4.05
CA ALA A 280 18.96 18.50 3.43
C ALA A 280 18.99 18.55 1.88
N GLY A 281 18.54 19.65 1.25
CA GLY A 281 18.58 19.84 -0.20
C GLY A 281 17.51 19.06 -0.98
N VAL A 282 16.47 18.57 -0.31
CA VAL A 282 15.42 17.75 -0.95
C VAL A 282 14.63 18.57 -1.98
N VAL A 283 14.43 19.87 -1.75
CA VAL A 283 13.73 20.76 -2.69
C VAL A 283 14.48 20.81 -4.02
N GLU A 284 15.79 21.02 -3.97
CA GLU A 284 16.67 21.12 -5.13
C GLU A 284 16.77 19.79 -5.87
N LEU A 285 16.84 18.69 -5.13
CA LEU A 285 16.83 17.33 -5.69
C LEU A 285 15.55 17.06 -6.50
N VAL A 286 14.38 17.32 -5.90
CA VAL A 286 13.09 17.10 -6.56
C VAL A 286 12.91 18.06 -7.75
N ARG A 287 13.37 19.31 -7.65
CA ARG A 287 13.40 20.24 -8.78
C ARG A 287 14.29 19.74 -9.92
N GLY A 288 15.41 19.10 -9.60
CA GLY A 288 16.30 18.46 -10.56
C GLY A 288 15.58 17.34 -11.34
N TRP A 289 14.93 16.41 -10.62
CA TRP A 289 14.12 15.35 -11.23
C TRP A 289 12.98 15.90 -12.08
N HIS A 290 12.25 16.89 -11.58
CA HIS A 290 11.18 17.55 -12.32
C HIS A 290 11.69 18.20 -13.62
N ALA A 291 12.80 18.95 -13.54
CA ALA A 291 13.39 19.58 -14.72
C ALA A 291 13.90 18.56 -15.74
N TRP A 292 14.47 17.45 -15.27
CA TRP A 292 14.90 16.34 -16.12
C TRP A 292 13.71 15.67 -16.81
N LEU A 293 12.65 15.30 -16.08
CA LEU A 293 11.49 14.64 -16.65
C LEU A 293 10.76 15.56 -17.63
N ARG A 294 10.65 16.86 -17.30
CA ARG A 294 10.04 17.86 -18.19
C ARG A 294 10.80 17.98 -19.51
N ARG A 295 12.13 17.93 -19.49
CA ARG A 295 12.98 17.97 -20.69
C ARG A 295 12.79 16.73 -21.56
N HIS A 296 12.68 15.55 -20.94
CA HIS A 296 12.58 14.27 -21.64
C HIS A 296 11.13 13.80 -21.88
N ARG A 297 10.13 14.60 -21.49
CA ARG A 297 8.70 14.28 -21.59
C ARG A 297 8.29 13.73 -22.96
N PRO A 298 8.69 14.31 -24.11
CA PRO A 298 8.33 13.74 -25.41
C PRO A 298 8.87 12.32 -25.62
N ALA A 299 10.14 12.07 -25.28
CA ALA A 299 10.79 10.77 -25.46
C ALA A 299 10.18 9.71 -24.53
N VAL A 300 9.99 10.05 -23.25
CA VAL A 300 9.38 9.14 -22.26
C VAL A 300 7.94 8.81 -22.65
N ARG A 301 7.16 9.80 -23.14
CA ARG A 301 5.79 9.57 -23.62
C ARG A 301 5.74 8.65 -24.83
N ALA A 302 6.60 8.89 -25.81
CA ALA A 302 6.66 8.04 -27.00
C ALA A 302 7.00 6.59 -26.61
N ALA A 303 7.96 6.40 -25.70
CA ALA A 303 8.35 5.09 -25.22
C ALA A 303 7.29 4.40 -24.34
N LEU A 304 6.41 5.14 -23.66
CA LEU A 304 5.29 4.58 -22.89
C LEU A 304 4.07 4.20 -23.75
N ALA A 305 3.97 4.76 -24.96
CA ALA A 305 2.86 4.52 -25.88
C ALA A 305 3.07 3.30 -26.80
N GLY A 306 4.32 2.80 -26.90
CA GLY A 306 4.70 1.61 -27.66
C GLY A 306 4.99 0.42 -26.76
#